data_AF-A0A527Z516-F1
#
_entry.id   AF-A0A527Z516-F1
#
_cell.length_a   1.000
_cell.length_b   1.000
_cell.length_c   1.000
_cell.angle_alpha   90.00
_cell.angle_beta   90.00
_cell.angle_gamma   90.00
#
_symmetry.space_group_name_H-M   'P 1'
#
loop_
_entity.id
_entity.type
_entity.pdbx_description
1 polymer ?
#
loop_
_entity_poly.entity_id
_entity_poly.type
_entity_poly.pdbx_seq_one_letter_code
_entity_poly.pdbx_strand_id
1 'polypeptide(L)'
;MDRFYNRLSIAGRGTVDCRCQTGTTDCLNLLREHGGFAILAHVDGPGSFEENVPRFTPAKLDILCHEALLGFEVIRADGDILYTANDSNIDRRNAAGTRIERLKLGSRQFLARVLNSDAHALNAVGRNARNQNRITRYKMERPSFDGLRLALD
;
A
#
# COMPACT_ATOMS: atom_id res chain seq x y z
N MET A 1 18.45 14.24 -17.87
CA MET A 1 18.87 14.23 -16.45
C MET A 1 17.67 13.79 -15.66
N ASP A 2 17.72 12.59 -15.08
CA ASP A 2 16.64 12.08 -14.25
C ASP A 2 16.66 12.82 -12.91
N ARG A 3 15.60 13.59 -12.65
CA ARG A 3 15.46 14.35 -11.42
C ARG A 3 14.97 13.41 -10.32
N PHE A 4 15.85 13.02 -9.41
CA PHE A 4 15.46 12.19 -8.26
C PHE A 4 14.72 13.05 -7.23
N TYR A 5 13.43 12.80 -7.03
CA TYR A 5 12.59 13.54 -6.08
C TYR A 5 12.72 12.98 -4.66
N ASN A 6 13.89 13.14 -4.05
CA ASN A 6 14.04 12.87 -2.62
C ASN A 6 13.49 14.06 -1.81
N ARG A 7 12.20 13.99 -1.45
CA ARG A 7 11.56 14.93 -0.52
C ARG A 7 11.31 14.34 0.88
N LEU A 8 11.89 13.17 1.16
CA LEU A 8 11.74 12.51 2.46
C LEU A 8 12.75 13.08 3.45
N SER A 9 12.26 13.48 4.62
CA SER A 9 13.11 13.83 5.76
C SER A 9 13.52 12.55 6.47
N ILE A 10 14.81 12.21 6.41
CA ILE A 10 15.37 11.03 7.07
C ILE A 10 16.33 11.48 8.17
N ALA A 11 16.05 11.09 9.41
CA ALA A 11 16.93 11.32 10.55
C ALA A 11 17.77 10.07 10.84
N GLY A 12 19.02 10.24 11.29
CA GLY A 12 19.90 9.12 11.67
C GLY A 12 20.33 8.22 10.51
N ARG A 13 20.46 8.77 9.29
CA ARG A 13 20.82 7.98 8.09
C ARG A 13 22.12 7.20 8.33
N GLY A 14 22.07 5.88 8.12
CA GLY A 14 23.22 4.99 8.30
C GLY A 14 23.47 4.55 9.75
N THR A 15 22.61 4.93 10.69
CA THR A 15 22.65 4.45 12.09
C THR A 15 21.49 3.52 12.39
N VAL A 16 21.54 2.85 13.56
CA VAL A 16 20.46 1.98 14.05
C VAL A 16 19.16 2.73 14.32
N ASP A 17 19.23 4.05 14.55
CA ASP A 17 18.08 4.93 14.81
C ASP A 17 17.56 5.64 13.55
N CYS A 18 17.93 5.11 12.38
CA CYS A 18 17.50 5.64 11.07
C CYS A 18 15.98 5.56 10.95
N ARG A 19 15.33 6.71 10.72
CA ARG A 19 13.87 6.81 10.64
C ARG A 19 13.41 7.87 9.66
N CYS A 20 12.28 7.62 9.01
CA CYS A 20 11.58 8.64 8.24
C CYS A 20 10.80 9.55 9.18
N GLN A 21 10.99 10.86 9.04
CA GLN A 21 10.24 11.88 9.77
C GLN A 21 9.06 12.43 8.96
N THR A 22 9.05 12.18 7.64
CA THR A 22 7.89 12.48 6.79
C THR A 22 6.78 11.48 7.09
N GLY A 23 5.60 11.98 7.48
CA GLY A 23 4.45 11.14 7.79
C GLY A 23 3.87 10.47 6.54
N THR A 24 3.16 9.36 6.73
CA THR A 24 2.57 8.59 5.61
C THR A 24 1.64 9.44 4.74
N THR A 25 0.80 10.29 5.34
CA THR A 25 -0.08 11.20 4.60
C THR A 25 0.71 12.22 3.77
N ASP A 26 1.83 12.73 4.29
CA ASP A 26 2.70 13.65 3.54
C ASP A 26 3.37 12.94 2.36
N CYS A 27 3.82 11.69 2.55
CA CYS A 27 4.32 10.87 1.45
C CYS A 27 3.26 10.69 0.35
N LEU A 28 2.00 10.46 0.72
CA LEU A 28 0.89 10.33 -0.22
C LEU A 28 0.59 11.62 -0.98
N ASN A 29 0.64 12.77 -0.30
CA ASN A 29 0.50 14.09 -0.93
C ASN A 29 1.63 14.34 -1.95
N LEU A 30 2.87 14.02 -1.60
CA LEU A 30 4.02 14.13 -2.50
C LEU A 30 3.88 13.23 -3.73
N LEU A 31 3.39 12.00 -3.55
CA LEU A 31 3.12 11.10 -4.68
C LEU A 31 2.08 11.68 -5.62
N ARG A 32 0.95 12.18 -5.09
CA ARG A 32 -0.08 12.83 -5.89
C ARG A 32 0.48 13.99 -6.72
N GLU A 33 1.27 14.88 -6.11
CA GLU A 33 1.88 16.03 -6.80
C GLU A 33 2.74 15.63 -8.01
N HIS A 34 3.28 14.41 -8.00
CA HIS A 34 4.17 13.89 -9.02
C HIS A 34 3.55 12.79 -9.89
N GLY A 35 2.23 12.58 -9.82
CA GLY A 35 1.53 11.55 -10.59
C GLY A 35 1.87 10.10 -10.16
N GLY A 36 2.41 9.94 -8.97
CA GLY A 36 2.76 8.66 -8.37
C GLY A 36 1.58 7.99 -7.68
N PHE A 37 1.80 6.75 -7.23
CA PHE A 37 0.86 6.00 -6.41
C PHE A 37 1.58 5.26 -5.28
N ALA A 38 0.82 4.81 -4.29
CA ALA A 38 1.29 4.05 -3.14
C ALA A 38 0.59 2.69 -3.02
N ILE A 39 1.31 1.77 -2.39
CA ILE A 39 0.80 0.51 -1.85
C ILE A 39 1.26 0.45 -0.39
N LEU A 40 0.34 0.21 0.55
CA LEU A 40 0.71 -0.05 1.95
C LEU A 40 1.41 -1.41 2.05
N ALA A 41 2.65 -1.46 2.51
CA ALA A 41 3.41 -2.70 2.59
C ALA A 41 2.91 -3.63 3.71
N HIS A 42 2.91 -4.94 3.44
CA HIS A 42 2.71 -6.07 4.36
C HIS A 42 1.80 -5.77 5.58
N VAL A 43 0.51 -5.51 5.35
CA VAL A 43 -0.42 -4.99 6.36
C VAL A 43 -0.88 -6.02 7.40
N ASP A 44 -0.55 -7.30 7.24
CA ASP A 44 -1.08 -8.46 8.00
C ASP A 44 0.00 -9.22 8.80
N GLY A 45 1.15 -8.60 9.08
CA GLY A 45 2.26 -9.20 9.84
C GLY A 45 2.66 -8.46 11.12
N PRO A 46 3.64 -9.00 11.87
CA PRO A 46 4.28 -8.28 12.98
C PRO A 46 4.95 -6.98 12.50
N GLY A 47 4.79 -5.89 13.23
CA GLY A 47 5.24 -4.55 12.86
C GLY A 47 4.49 -3.95 11.68
N SER A 48 3.35 -4.51 11.27
CA SER A 48 2.57 -4.02 10.14
C SER A 48 1.82 -2.72 10.43
N PHE A 49 1.24 -2.14 9.38
CA PHE A 49 0.35 -0.98 9.48
C PHE A 49 -0.84 -1.24 10.41
N GLU A 50 -1.49 -2.40 10.31
CA GLU A 50 -2.67 -2.72 11.11
C GLU A 50 -2.32 -2.99 12.58
N GLU A 51 -1.13 -3.55 12.86
CA GLU A 51 -0.68 -3.77 14.23
C GLU A 51 -0.23 -2.46 14.91
N ASN A 52 0.51 -1.60 14.19
CA ASN A 52 1.02 -0.34 14.74
C ASN A 52 -0.07 0.74 14.86
N VAL A 53 -1.10 0.69 13.99
CA VAL A 53 -2.21 1.65 13.98
C VAL A 53 -3.54 0.90 14.05
N PRO A 54 -3.85 0.23 15.18
CA PRO A 54 -5.01 -0.66 15.26
C PRO A 54 -6.34 0.09 15.28
N ARG A 55 -6.35 1.33 15.78
CA ARG A 55 -7.55 2.17 15.84
C ARG A 55 -7.76 2.92 14.52
N PHE A 56 -9.01 2.94 14.05
CA PHE A 56 -9.46 3.71 12.89
C PHE A 56 -9.69 5.18 13.25
N THR A 57 -8.62 5.85 13.64
CA THR A 57 -8.61 7.29 13.90
C THR A 57 -8.76 8.07 12.58
N PRO A 58 -9.12 9.37 12.63
CA PRO A 58 -9.13 10.22 11.44
C PRO A 58 -7.83 10.16 10.64
N ALA A 59 -6.68 10.15 11.32
CA ALA A 59 -5.38 10.04 10.66
C ALA A 59 -5.20 8.73 9.86
N LYS A 60 -5.67 7.59 10.38
CA LYS A 60 -5.65 6.32 9.64
C LYS A 60 -6.60 6.37 8.44
N LEU A 61 -7.78 6.97 8.62
CA LEU A 61 -8.74 7.15 7.53
C LEU A 61 -8.20 8.08 6.44
N ASP A 62 -7.44 9.10 6.78
CA ASP A 62 -6.82 10.00 5.80
C ASP A 62 -5.80 9.27 4.92
N ILE A 63 -5.08 8.30 5.48
CA ILE A 63 -4.20 7.39 4.71
C ILE A 63 -5.05 6.47 3.81
N LEU A 64 -5.99 5.74 4.41
CA LEU A 64 -6.78 4.72 3.70
C LEU A 64 -7.69 5.32 2.62
N CYS A 65 -8.13 6.56 2.78
CA CYS A 65 -9.00 7.28 1.84
C CYS A 65 -8.23 8.21 0.90
N HIS A 66 -6.89 8.18 0.89
CA HIS A 66 -6.11 9.01 -0.01
C HIS A 66 -6.17 8.48 -1.45
N GLU A 67 -6.33 9.37 -2.43
CA GLU A 67 -6.46 9.00 -3.86
C GLU A 67 -5.19 8.35 -4.43
N ALA A 68 -4.01 8.82 -4.00
CA ALA A 68 -2.73 8.21 -4.39
C ALA A 68 -2.52 6.80 -3.82
N LEU A 69 -3.30 6.35 -2.83
CA LEU A 69 -3.21 4.98 -2.33
C LEU A 69 -4.05 4.07 -3.22
N LEU A 70 -3.42 3.19 -3.98
CA LEU A 70 -4.11 2.28 -4.92
C LEU A 70 -4.17 0.84 -4.42
N GLY A 71 -3.39 0.47 -3.41
CA GLY A 71 -3.40 -0.89 -2.93
C GLY A 71 -2.80 -1.08 -1.54
N PHE A 72 -2.85 -2.33 -1.11
CA PHE A 72 -2.16 -2.80 0.08
C PHE A 72 -1.59 -4.19 -0.19
N GLU A 73 -0.46 -4.47 0.41
CA GLU A 73 0.21 -5.73 0.32
C GLU A 73 -0.11 -6.60 1.53
N VAL A 74 -0.37 -7.87 1.27
CA VAL A 74 -0.46 -8.91 2.30
C VAL A 74 0.73 -9.85 2.18
N ILE A 75 1.18 -10.39 3.31
CA ILE A 75 2.20 -11.44 3.40
C ILE A 75 1.58 -12.76 2.95
N ARG A 76 0.29 -12.97 3.27
CA ARG A 76 -0.41 -14.23 3.03
C ARG A 76 -1.54 -14.07 2.04
N ALA A 77 -1.52 -14.91 1.00
CA ALA A 77 -2.60 -14.94 0.01
C ALA A 77 -3.95 -15.40 0.60
N ASP A 78 -3.94 -16.04 1.76
CA ASP A 78 -5.14 -16.45 2.52
C ASP A 78 -5.46 -15.52 3.69
N GLY A 79 -4.88 -14.30 3.73
CA GLY A 79 -5.13 -13.32 4.78
C GLY A 79 -6.55 -12.74 4.75
N ASP A 80 -7.04 -12.37 5.94
CA ASP A 80 -8.41 -11.91 6.19
C ASP A 80 -8.63 -10.41 5.90
N ILE A 81 -7.56 -9.68 5.57
CA ILE A 81 -7.61 -8.23 5.35
C ILE A 81 -8.03 -7.95 3.92
N LEU A 82 -9.16 -7.28 3.76
CA LEU A 82 -9.78 -7.02 2.46
C LEU A 82 -9.99 -5.53 2.19
N TYR A 83 -10.28 -4.71 3.20
CA TYR A 83 -10.74 -3.32 3.02
C TYR A 83 -11.87 -3.20 1.99
N THR A 84 -12.85 -4.10 2.08
CA THR A 84 -14.08 -4.09 1.28
C THR A 84 -15.29 -4.34 2.16
N ALA A 85 -16.50 -4.31 1.61
CA ALA A 85 -17.72 -4.70 2.32
C ALA A 85 -17.71 -6.17 2.82
N ASN A 86 -16.83 -7.02 2.28
CA ASN A 86 -16.70 -8.42 2.67
C ASN A 86 -15.67 -8.64 3.80
N ASP A 87 -15.04 -7.58 4.31
CA ASP A 87 -14.09 -7.72 5.41
C ASP A 87 -14.80 -8.21 6.68
N SER A 88 -14.14 -9.11 7.42
CA SER A 88 -14.67 -9.65 8.68
C SER A 88 -14.65 -8.60 9.80
N ASN A 89 -13.74 -7.63 9.72
CA ASN A 89 -13.64 -6.53 10.67
C ASN A 89 -14.54 -5.36 10.27
N ILE A 90 -15.41 -4.93 11.20
CA ILE A 90 -16.37 -3.85 10.97
C ILE A 90 -15.71 -2.51 10.65
N ASP A 91 -14.59 -2.18 11.29
CA ASP A 91 -13.90 -0.91 11.08
C ASP A 91 -13.25 -0.85 9.70
N ARG A 92 -12.68 -1.96 9.21
CA ARG A 92 -12.18 -2.03 7.83
C ARG A 92 -13.29 -1.90 6.80
N ARG A 93 -14.47 -2.48 7.05
CA ARG A 93 -15.66 -2.27 6.19
C ARG A 93 -16.07 -0.81 6.17
N ASN A 94 -16.13 -0.17 7.35
CA ASN A 94 -16.49 1.24 7.47
C ASN A 94 -15.48 2.14 6.75
N ALA A 95 -14.18 1.85 6.88
CA ALA A 95 -13.12 2.56 6.17
C ALA A 95 -13.26 2.41 4.64
N ALA A 96 -13.58 1.22 4.15
CA ALA A 96 -13.85 0.98 2.73
C ALA A 96 -15.03 1.82 2.21
N GLY A 97 -16.14 1.86 2.98
CA GLY A 97 -17.30 2.70 2.66
C GLY A 97 -16.93 4.19 2.65
N THR A 98 -16.18 4.65 3.65
CA THR A 98 -15.71 6.04 3.76
C THR A 98 -14.84 6.43 2.58
N ARG A 99 -13.94 5.54 2.14
CA ARG A 99 -13.10 5.76 0.95
C ARG A 99 -13.97 5.95 -0.30
N ILE A 100 -14.92 5.06 -0.53
CA ILE A 100 -15.83 5.11 -1.67
C ILE A 100 -16.58 6.46 -1.71
N GLU A 101 -17.09 6.90 -0.56
CA GLU A 101 -17.82 8.16 -0.43
C GLU A 101 -16.92 9.37 -0.70
N ARG A 102 -15.76 9.46 -0.01
CA ARG A 102 -14.83 10.60 -0.14
C ARG A 102 -14.29 10.76 -1.55
N LEU A 103 -13.94 9.64 -2.18
CA LEU A 103 -13.32 9.62 -3.51
C LEU A 103 -14.34 9.47 -4.65
N LYS A 104 -15.64 9.37 -4.35
CA LYS A 104 -16.74 9.26 -5.32
C LYS A 104 -16.55 8.10 -6.31
N LEU A 105 -16.08 6.95 -5.81
CA LEU A 105 -15.64 5.80 -6.62
C LEU A 105 -16.79 4.91 -7.14
N GLY A 106 -18.04 5.31 -6.95
CA GLY A 106 -19.19 4.48 -7.28
C GLY A 106 -19.25 3.20 -6.43
N SER A 107 -19.61 2.07 -7.03
CA SER A 107 -19.93 0.84 -6.28
C SER A 107 -18.83 -0.22 -6.23
N ARG A 108 -17.65 0.00 -6.85
CA ARG A 108 -16.72 -1.11 -7.14
C ARG A 108 -15.22 -0.82 -7.02
N GLN A 109 -14.78 0.39 -6.70
CA GLN A 109 -13.34 0.65 -6.60
C GLN A 109 -12.86 0.46 -5.16
N PHE A 110 -12.06 -0.58 -4.97
CA PHE A 110 -11.43 -0.96 -3.71
C PHE A 110 -9.92 -0.83 -3.83
N LEU A 111 -9.21 -0.81 -2.70
CA LEU A 111 -7.76 -0.92 -2.73
C LEU A 111 -7.36 -2.29 -3.31
N ALA A 112 -6.48 -2.29 -4.30
CA ALA A 112 -5.94 -3.51 -4.89
C ALA A 112 -5.14 -4.29 -3.84
N ARG A 113 -5.53 -5.54 -3.60
CA ARG A 113 -4.78 -6.44 -2.72
C ARG A 113 -3.64 -7.09 -3.50
N VAL A 114 -2.40 -6.83 -3.07
CA VAL A 114 -1.20 -7.37 -3.71
C VAL A 114 -0.41 -8.27 -2.78
N LEU A 115 0.48 -9.07 -3.36
CA LEU A 115 1.37 -9.97 -2.65
C LEU A 115 2.69 -10.04 -3.42
N ASN A 116 3.76 -9.48 -2.85
CA ASN A 116 5.10 -9.54 -3.43
C ASN A 116 6.04 -10.39 -2.55
N SER A 117 7.31 -10.47 -2.97
CA SER A 117 8.29 -11.35 -2.34
C SER A 117 9.00 -10.76 -1.14
N ASP A 118 9.02 -9.43 -1.00
CA ASP A 118 9.82 -8.70 0.01
C ASP A 118 11.26 -9.26 0.15
N ALA A 119 11.89 -9.50 -1.00
CA ALA A 119 13.09 -10.32 -1.09
C ALA A 119 14.34 -9.54 -0.66
N HIS A 120 15.02 -10.02 0.37
CA HIS A 120 16.31 -9.50 0.86
C HIS A 120 17.51 -10.29 0.30
N ALA A 121 17.26 -11.28 -0.55
CA ALA A 121 18.27 -12.08 -1.24
C ALA A 121 17.77 -12.51 -2.63
N LEU A 122 18.70 -12.68 -3.58
CA LEU A 122 18.41 -13.03 -4.98
C LEU A 122 17.56 -14.31 -5.14
N ASN A 123 17.80 -15.31 -4.30
CA ASN A 123 17.09 -16.58 -4.33
C ASN A 123 15.62 -16.49 -3.84
N ALA A 124 15.24 -15.39 -3.20
CA ALA A 124 13.88 -15.15 -2.72
C ALA A 124 13.03 -14.31 -3.70
N VAL A 125 13.63 -13.71 -4.73
CA VAL A 125 12.92 -12.89 -5.71
C VAL A 125 11.82 -13.68 -6.40
N GLY A 126 10.61 -13.12 -6.45
CA GLY A 126 9.45 -13.74 -7.11
C GLY A 126 8.77 -14.84 -6.30
N ARG A 127 9.19 -15.07 -5.05
CA ARG A 127 8.60 -16.04 -4.14
C ARG A 127 7.94 -15.35 -2.98
N ASN A 128 6.73 -15.77 -2.62
CA ASN A 128 6.06 -15.23 -1.44
C ASN A 128 6.70 -15.73 -0.13
N ALA A 129 6.19 -15.29 1.02
CA ALA A 129 6.66 -15.72 2.34
C ALA A 129 6.60 -17.24 2.60
N ARG A 130 5.85 -18.00 1.77
CA ARG A 130 5.80 -19.48 1.79
C ARG A 130 6.75 -20.13 0.77
N ASN A 131 7.67 -19.36 0.17
CA ASN A 131 8.59 -19.79 -0.88
C ASN A 131 7.88 -20.31 -2.15
N GLN A 132 6.65 -19.85 -2.41
CA GLN A 132 5.87 -20.24 -3.59
C GLN A 132 5.99 -19.18 -4.70
N ASN A 133 6.05 -19.61 -5.96
CA ASN A 133 6.00 -18.73 -7.15
C ASN A 133 4.58 -18.20 -7.41
N ARG A 134 3.95 -17.61 -6.40
CA ARG A 134 2.59 -17.07 -6.42
C ARG A 134 2.63 -15.65 -5.88
N ILE A 135 3.08 -14.71 -6.70
CA ILE A 135 2.99 -13.27 -6.48
C ILE A 135 1.91 -12.65 -7.37
N THR A 136 1.53 -11.40 -7.09
CA THR A 136 0.54 -10.68 -7.92
C THR A 136 0.99 -10.58 -9.37
N ARG A 137 0.08 -10.85 -10.30
CA ARG A 137 0.28 -10.70 -11.74
C ARG A 137 -0.50 -9.50 -12.23
N TYR A 138 0.16 -8.62 -12.96
CA TYR A 138 -0.46 -7.41 -13.54
C TYR A 138 -0.73 -7.65 -15.03
N LYS A 139 -1.96 -7.38 -15.47
CA LYS A 139 -2.32 -7.41 -16.89
C LYS A 139 -2.15 -6.02 -17.46
N MET A 140 -1.29 -5.89 -18.48
CA MET A 140 -0.88 -4.61 -19.05
C MET A 140 -0.53 -4.84 -20.51
N GLU A 141 -0.76 -3.84 -21.38
CA GLU A 141 -0.35 -3.89 -22.78
C GLU A 141 1.19 -3.89 -22.91
N ARG A 142 1.86 -3.05 -22.10
CA ARG A 142 3.31 -2.92 -22.04
C ARG A 142 3.76 -2.70 -20.60
N PRO A 143 4.87 -3.32 -20.16
CA PRO A 143 5.51 -3.00 -18.88
C PRO A 143 5.89 -1.53 -18.84
N SER A 144 5.14 -0.75 -18.09
CA SER A 144 5.30 0.71 -17.94
C SER A 144 4.75 1.13 -16.60
N PHE A 145 5.23 2.28 -16.10
CA PHE A 145 4.73 2.84 -14.85
C PHE A 145 3.22 3.12 -14.93
N ASP A 146 2.77 3.77 -16.01
CA ASP A 146 1.36 4.07 -16.23
C ASP A 146 0.52 2.81 -16.37
N GLY A 147 1.03 1.79 -17.08
CA GLY A 147 0.35 0.51 -17.16
C GLY A 147 0.17 -0.15 -15.79
N LEU A 148 1.15 0.02 -14.88
CA LEU A 148 1.09 -0.57 -13.53
C LEU A 148 0.08 0.19 -12.68
N ARG A 149 0.11 1.52 -12.75
CA ARG A 149 -0.87 2.38 -12.11
C ARG A 149 -2.29 2.02 -12.55
N LEU A 150 -2.53 1.90 -13.86
CA LEU A 150 -3.83 1.52 -14.43
C LEU A 150 -4.26 0.10 -14.06
N ALA A 151 -3.33 -0.82 -13.84
CA ALA A 151 -3.66 -2.18 -13.40
C ALA A 151 -4.09 -2.25 -11.92
N LEU A 152 -3.83 -1.19 -11.14
CA LEU A 152 -4.17 -1.07 -9.73
C LEU A 152 -5.39 -0.16 -9.48
N ASP A 153 -5.72 0.72 -10.42
CA ASP A 153 -6.82 1.70 -10.39
C ASP A 153 -8.15 1.04 -10.79
#